data_AF-A0A957CQ83-F1
#
_entry.id   AF-A0A957CQ83-F1
#
_cell.length_a   1.000
_cell.length_b   1.000
_cell.length_c   1.000
_cell.angle_alpha   90.00
_cell.angle_beta   90.00
_cell.angle_gamma   90.00
#
_symmetry.space_group_name_H-M   'P 1'
#
loop_
_entity.id
_entity.type
_entity.pdbx_description
1 polymer ?
#
loop_
_entity_poly.entity_id
_entity_poly.type
_entity_poly.pdbx_seq_one_letter_code
_entity_poly.pdbx_strand_id
1 'polypeptide(L)'
;MNSWKYIIWVLLAKKILNYDEPSHFKFIDTLLWKSFVNSNFRFLRRFLNQNYGNIAPSFTEIIADRARQIRSLKVKDFEIGTDSQQDVSQRLSRSINIINHAIESRILSILPDKTNHFLLFDQLDLGWDETEESKRLIIGLILAARDVVREAKLANKQVRVVIFLRSDIYETLKFEDKNKIWLGDSVKLQWDEWRLKQLISKRIEASAGGAWENVFTGEKLGNLSQLRYIAEKTMLRPRDMIQFCTYAREIALRLDKNMIDNESIIEACQPFSDYMRREIQDECKASVPEIDRLLTVLKDIGAEKITKKQFVEHCKIKDIANGNVALGMLVKLSIIGVCRRFRTEYCYQVDHIDVSEKLEPTQELMVHPSLRHILGLVNPSGSQKD
;
A
#
# COMPACT_ATOMS: atom_id res chain seq x y z
N MET A 1 16.48 -9.57 10.40
CA MET A 1 16.68 -8.31 11.18
C MET A 1 18.03 -7.66 10.88
N ASN A 2 19.18 -8.25 11.24
CA ASN A 2 20.50 -7.60 11.09
C ASN A 2 20.85 -7.16 9.64
N SER A 3 20.40 -7.92 8.64
CA SER A 3 20.53 -7.51 7.23
C SER A 3 19.70 -6.28 6.88
N TRP A 4 18.50 -6.11 7.45
CA TRP A 4 17.69 -4.92 7.23
C TRP A 4 18.27 -3.69 7.94
N LYS A 5 18.83 -3.85 9.14
CA LYS A 5 19.59 -2.78 9.81
C LYS A 5 20.74 -2.30 8.92
N TYR A 6 21.49 -3.23 8.33
CA TYR A 6 22.55 -2.91 7.38
C TYR A 6 22.02 -2.06 6.21
N ILE A 7 20.94 -2.52 5.57
CA ILE A 7 20.32 -1.80 4.45
C ILE A 7 19.89 -0.39 4.86
N ILE A 8 19.22 -0.25 6.01
CA ILE A 8 18.77 1.05 6.53
C ILE A 8 19.96 1.99 6.77
N TRP A 9 21.03 1.50 7.41
CA TRP A 9 22.22 2.29 7.65
C TRP A 9 22.94 2.70 6.36
N VAL A 10 23.02 1.82 5.37
CA VAL A 10 23.58 2.14 4.06
C VAL A 10 22.75 3.21 3.34
N LEU A 11 21.41 3.11 3.38
CA LEU A 11 20.52 4.11 2.79
C LEU A 11 20.64 5.48 3.48
N LEU A 12 20.78 5.50 4.80
CA LEU A 12 21.03 6.72 5.56
C LEU A 12 22.41 7.30 5.22
N ALA A 13 23.47 6.50 5.15
CA ALA A 13 24.80 6.94 4.75
C ALA A 13 24.78 7.57 3.35
N LYS A 14 24.13 6.92 2.38
CA LYS A 14 23.93 7.46 1.02
C LYS A 14 23.25 8.84 1.08
N LYS A 15 22.19 8.98 1.88
CA LYS A 15 21.46 10.25 1.99
C LYS A 15 22.33 11.35 2.61
N ILE A 16 23.02 11.06 3.70
CA ILE A 16 23.92 12.04 4.35
C ILE A 16 25.02 12.51 3.38
N LEU A 17 25.63 11.59 2.63
CA LEU A 17 26.67 11.94 1.66
C LEU A 17 26.16 12.72 0.44
N ASN A 18 24.85 12.63 0.12
CA ASN A 18 24.23 13.34 -1.00
C ASN A 18 23.66 14.72 -0.61
N TYR A 19 23.24 14.90 0.64
CA TYR A 19 22.61 16.15 1.08
C TYR A 19 23.60 17.17 1.65
N ASP A 20 24.73 16.72 2.22
CA ASP A 20 25.60 17.61 2.98
C ASP A 20 27.00 17.72 2.37
N GLU A 21 27.28 18.85 1.72
CA GLU A 21 28.63 19.40 1.84
C GLU A 21 28.86 19.73 3.33
N PRO A 22 30.08 19.51 3.88
CA PRO A 22 30.41 19.86 5.27
C PRO A 22 30.09 21.33 5.66
N SER A 23 29.88 22.20 4.67
CA SER A 23 29.50 23.61 4.79
C SER A 23 28.09 23.83 5.37
N HIS A 24 27.20 22.83 5.33
CA HIS A 24 25.81 22.97 5.77
C HIS A 24 25.60 22.64 7.26
N PHE A 25 26.57 22.00 7.91
CA PHE A 25 26.56 21.80 9.36
C PHE A 25 26.97 23.09 10.09
N LYS A 26 26.02 24.02 10.26
CA LYS A 26 26.21 25.29 10.97
C LYS A 26 26.39 25.16 12.49
N PHE A 27 27.12 24.16 12.99
CA PHE A 27 27.38 24.05 14.42
C PHE A 27 28.83 23.69 14.73
N ILE A 28 29.43 24.56 15.56
CA ILE A 28 30.79 24.55 16.10
C ILE A 28 31.88 24.63 15.03
N ASP A 29 32.24 25.86 14.66
CA ASP A 29 33.30 26.19 13.70
C ASP A 29 34.71 26.01 14.30
N THR A 30 34.96 24.87 14.95
CA THR A 30 36.31 24.48 15.36
C THR A 30 36.92 23.55 14.32
N LEU A 31 38.22 23.76 14.04
CA LEU A 31 39.01 22.94 13.13
C LEU A 31 38.91 21.43 13.46
N LEU A 32 38.82 21.11 14.76
CA LEU A 32 38.67 19.76 15.29
C LEU A 32 37.33 19.12 14.89
N TRP A 33 36.22 19.86 15.02
CA TRP A 33 34.91 19.36 14.60
C TRP A 33 34.84 19.12 13.10
N LYS A 34 35.34 20.07 12.29
CA LYS A 34 35.45 19.89 10.83
C LYS A 34 36.30 18.66 10.47
N SER A 35 37.44 18.47 11.13
CA SER A 35 38.30 17.30 10.91
C SER A 35 37.59 15.99 11.30
N PHE A 36 36.87 15.97 12.42
CA PHE A 36 36.08 14.83 12.88
C PHE A 36 34.98 14.47 11.87
N VAL A 37 34.16 15.44 11.47
CA VAL A 37 33.10 15.24 10.46
C VAL A 37 33.72 14.74 9.15
N ASN A 38 34.77 15.39 8.65
CA ASN A 38 35.45 14.98 7.42
C ASN A 38 36.04 13.56 7.50
N SER A 39 36.51 13.13 8.67
CA SER A 39 36.99 11.75 8.87
C SER A 39 35.85 10.73 8.73
N ASN A 40 34.70 11.00 9.35
CA ASN A 40 33.52 10.16 9.26
C ASN A 40 32.95 10.13 7.83
N PHE A 41 32.87 11.28 7.15
CA PHE A 41 32.48 11.36 5.74
C PHE A 41 33.42 10.56 4.83
N ARG A 42 34.74 10.69 5.01
CA ARG A 42 35.74 9.90 4.27
C ARG A 42 35.57 8.40 4.51
N PHE A 43 35.29 8.00 5.76
CA PHE A 43 35.02 6.60 6.09
C PHE A 43 33.79 6.09 5.33
N LEU A 44 32.67 6.79 5.39
CA LEU A 44 31.43 6.37 4.70
C LEU A 44 31.61 6.35 3.18
N ARG A 45 32.25 7.36 2.60
CA ARG A 45 32.56 7.41 1.16
C ARG A 45 33.46 6.25 0.75
N ARG A 46 34.51 5.95 1.51
CA ARG A 46 35.40 4.80 1.25
C ARG A 46 34.63 3.49 1.37
N PHE A 47 33.81 3.35 2.40
CA PHE A 47 32.99 2.17 2.63
C PHE A 47 32.05 1.91 1.44
N LEU A 48 31.28 2.91 1.00
CA LEU A 48 30.36 2.74 -0.13
C LEU A 48 31.09 2.47 -1.44
N ASN A 49 32.18 3.20 -1.74
CA ASN A 49 32.97 2.96 -2.94
C ASN A 49 33.60 1.55 -2.96
N GLN A 50 34.06 1.04 -1.82
CA GLN A 50 34.65 -0.31 -1.75
C GLN A 50 33.61 -1.42 -1.92
N ASN A 51 32.38 -1.23 -1.42
CA ASN A 51 31.34 -2.26 -1.49
C ASN A 51 30.51 -2.18 -2.79
N TYR A 52 30.31 -0.99 -3.34
CA TYR A 52 29.37 -0.75 -4.45
C TYR A 52 29.99 -0.06 -5.67
N GLY A 53 31.25 0.38 -5.60
CA GLY A 53 31.91 1.14 -6.67
C GLY A 53 31.42 2.58 -6.81
N ASN A 54 30.49 3.03 -5.97
CA ASN A 54 29.94 4.38 -5.97
C ASN A 54 29.42 4.79 -4.57
N ILE A 55 29.14 6.08 -4.37
CA ILE A 55 28.64 6.62 -3.08
C ILE A 55 27.12 6.66 -2.96
N ALA A 56 26.41 6.35 -4.04
CA ALA A 56 24.96 6.52 -4.13
C ALA A 56 24.26 5.25 -4.63
N PRO A 57 24.57 4.05 -4.09
CA PRO A 57 24.10 2.79 -4.64
C PRO A 57 22.58 2.73 -4.67
N SER A 58 22.03 2.13 -5.71
CA SER A 58 20.57 1.94 -5.82
C SER A 58 20.08 0.95 -4.75
N PHE A 59 18.79 1.01 -4.40
CA PHE A 59 18.24 0.06 -3.42
C PHE A 59 18.40 -1.39 -3.89
N THR A 60 18.19 -1.65 -5.19
CA THR A 60 18.38 -2.96 -5.80
C THR A 60 19.83 -3.42 -5.75
N GLU A 61 20.81 -2.54 -5.97
CA GLU A 61 22.23 -2.86 -5.78
C GLU A 61 22.55 -3.29 -4.35
N ILE A 62 22.04 -2.56 -3.34
CA ILE A 62 22.28 -2.88 -1.92
C ILE A 62 21.70 -4.26 -1.58
N ILE A 63 20.48 -4.55 -2.01
CA ILE A 63 19.83 -5.84 -1.79
C ILE A 63 20.56 -6.97 -2.53
N ALA A 64 20.93 -6.76 -3.80
CA ALA A 64 21.61 -7.76 -4.62
C ALA A 64 23.00 -8.10 -4.05
N ASP A 65 23.77 -7.08 -3.67
CA ASP A 65 25.05 -7.28 -3.02
C ASP A 65 24.89 -8.06 -1.73
N ARG A 66 23.89 -7.69 -0.93
CA ARG A 66 23.61 -8.39 0.31
C ARG A 66 23.26 -9.85 0.09
N ALA A 67 22.45 -10.16 -0.91
CA ALA A 67 22.12 -11.52 -1.28
C ALA A 67 23.36 -12.30 -1.73
N ARG A 68 24.27 -11.68 -2.50
CA ARG A 68 25.53 -12.29 -2.93
C ARG A 68 26.44 -12.62 -1.75
N GLN A 69 26.62 -11.71 -0.80
CA GLN A 69 27.45 -11.94 0.40
C GLN A 69 26.95 -13.14 1.21
N ILE A 70 25.63 -13.27 1.37
CA ILE A 70 25.01 -14.40 2.06
C ILE A 70 25.25 -15.71 1.29
N ARG A 71 25.15 -15.68 -0.05
CA ARG A 71 25.41 -16.86 -0.89
C ARG A 71 26.88 -17.28 -0.89
N SER A 72 27.82 -16.34 -1.02
CA SER A 72 29.26 -16.64 -1.09
C SER A 72 29.78 -17.30 0.18
N LEU A 73 29.24 -16.93 1.34
CA LEU A 73 29.62 -17.53 2.61
C LEU A 73 29.09 -18.96 2.74
N LYS A 74 27.84 -19.21 2.30
CA LYS A 74 27.29 -20.58 2.22
C LYS A 74 28.10 -21.50 1.31
N VAL A 75 28.65 -21.00 0.20
CA VAL A 75 29.48 -21.80 -0.73
C VAL A 75 30.83 -22.13 -0.11
N LYS A 76 31.52 -21.16 0.50
CA LYS A 76 32.81 -21.40 1.18
C LYS A 76 32.70 -22.42 2.31
N ASP A 77 31.61 -22.39 3.06
CA ASP A 77 31.40 -23.34 4.17
C ASP A 77 31.04 -24.76 3.66
N PHE A 78 30.46 -24.89 2.47
CA PHE A 78 30.25 -26.19 1.80
C PHE A 78 31.56 -26.82 1.32
N GLU A 79 32.52 -26.00 0.87
CA GLU A 79 33.85 -26.46 0.45
C GLU A 79 34.76 -26.87 1.63
N ILE A 80 34.55 -26.28 2.82
CA ILE A 80 35.37 -26.53 4.02
C ILE A 80 34.86 -27.71 4.86
N GLY A 81 33.64 -28.19 4.59
CA GLY A 81 33.11 -29.48 5.06
C GLY A 81 33.23 -29.72 6.57
N THR A 82 32.28 -29.20 7.37
CA THR A 82 31.80 -29.74 8.67
C THR A 82 30.97 -28.74 9.50
N ASP A 83 30.66 -27.54 9.01
CA ASP A 83 29.87 -26.58 9.82
C ASP A 83 28.36 -26.82 9.69
N SER A 84 27.65 -26.87 10.83
CA SER A 84 26.19 -26.94 10.84
C SER A 84 25.58 -25.65 10.27
N GLN A 85 24.38 -25.71 9.68
CA GLN A 85 23.70 -24.49 9.19
C GLN A 85 23.52 -23.41 10.29
N GLN A 86 23.49 -23.82 11.57
CA GLN A 86 23.39 -22.92 12.71
C GLN A 86 24.70 -22.14 12.95
N ASP A 87 25.87 -22.77 12.80
CA ASP A 87 27.18 -22.12 13.00
C ASP A 87 27.45 -21.05 11.94
N VAL A 88 27.10 -21.35 10.68
CA VAL A 88 27.19 -20.40 9.56
C VAL A 88 26.31 -19.17 9.83
N SER A 89 25.07 -19.39 10.28
CA SER A 89 24.12 -18.32 10.62
C SER A 89 24.63 -17.43 11.77
N GLN A 90 25.28 -18.01 12.77
CA GLN A 90 25.89 -17.27 13.88
C GLN A 90 27.09 -16.42 13.43
N ARG A 91 28.00 -16.98 12.63
CA ARG A 91 29.18 -16.26 12.10
C ARG A 91 28.76 -15.08 11.20
N LEU A 92 27.78 -15.31 10.33
CA LEU A 92 27.14 -14.26 9.54
C LEU A 92 26.62 -13.15 10.46
N SER A 93 25.77 -13.52 11.43
CA SER A 93 25.14 -12.55 12.34
C SER A 93 26.17 -11.70 13.10
N ARG A 94 27.26 -12.30 13.60
CA ARG A 94 28.34 -11.57 14.28
C ARG A 94 29.04 -10.58 13.36
N SER A 95 29.44 -11.03 12.18
CA SER A 95 30.14 -10.20 11.19
C SER A 95 29.29 -8.99 10.77
N ILE A 96 27.99 -9.23 10.57
CA ILE A 96 27.03 -8.20 10.19
C ILE A 96 26.84 -7.17 11.31
N ASN A 97 26.77 -7.63 12.56
CA ASN A 97 26.60 -6.73 13.69
C ASN A 97 27.80 -5.79 13.87
N ILE A 98 29.02 -6.28 13.65
CA ILE A 98 30.23 -5.45 13.67
C ILE A 98 30.15 -4.36 12.60
N ILE A 99 29.77 -4.73 11.37
CA ILE A 99 29.62 -3.79 10.26
C ILE A 99 28.51 -2.77 10.56
N ASN A 100 27.36 -3.23 11.06
CA ASN A 100 26.25 -2.35 11.45
C ASN A 100 26.71 -1.33 12.47
N HIS A 101 27.36 -1.76 13.55
CA HIS A 101 27.85 -0.86 14.60
C HIS A 101 28.90 0.13 14.07
N ALA A 102 29.77 -0.31 13.17
CA ALA A 102 30.76 0.55 12.52
C ALA A 102 30.10 1.64 11.67
N ILE A 103 29.06 1.32 10.87
CA ILE A 103 28.36 2.32 10.05
C ILE A 103 27.49 3.22 10.94
N GLU A 104 26.73 2.63 11.85
CA GLU A 104 25.86 3.30 12.82
C GLU A 104 26.60 4.36 13.61
N SER A 105 27.71 4.02 14.26
CA SER A 105 28.48 4.97 15.08
C SER A 105 28.98 6.16 14.27
N ARG A 106 29.33 5.96 12.99
CA ARG A 106 29.80 7.02 12.08
C ARG A 106 28.64 7.92 11.69
N ILE A 107 27.51 7.35 11.29
CA ILE A 107 26.27 8.09 10.97
C ILE A 107 25.80 8.91 12.17
N LEU A 108 25.61 8.27 13.33
CA LEU A 108 25.07 8.91 14.51
C LEU A 108 26.02 9.98 15.08
N SER A 109 27.32 9.92 14.79
CA SER A 109 28.25 10.97 15.24
C SER A 109 28.27 12.22 14.37
N ILE A 110 27.80 12.13 13.11
CA ILE A 110 27.77 13.28 12.18
C ILE A 110 26.37 13.84 11.94
N LEU A 111 25.31 13.07 12.23
CA LEU A 111 23.94 13.57 12.08
C LEU A 111 23.74 14.82 12.96
N PRO A 112 23.14 15.91 12.45
CA PRO A 112 22.86 17.07 13.28
C PRO A 112 21.88 16.74 14.40
N ASP A 113 22.04 17.42 15.53
CA ASP A 113 21.07 17.35 16.61
C ASP A 113 19.79 18.08 16.21
N LYS A 114 18.64 17.59 16.70
CA LYS A 114 17.32 18.24 16.56
C LYS A 114 16.80 18.41 15.11
N THR A 115 17.42 17.77 14.11
CA THR A 115 16.89 17.66 12.75
C THR A 115 16.21 16.32 12.53
N ASN A 116 14.98 16.32 12.02
CA ASN A 116 14.29 15.08 11.68
C ASN A 116 14.83 14.52 10.36
N HIS A 117 15.35 13.29 10.40
CA HIS A 117 15.78 12.54 9.22
C HIS A 117 14.79 11.42 8.93
N PHE A 118 14.14 11.46 7.76
CA PHE A 118 13.14 10.47 7.36
C PHE A 118 13.71 9.50 6.34
N LEU A 119 13.50 8.21 6.59
CA LEU A 119 13.66 7.15 5.60
C LEU A 119 12.29 6.52 5.36
N LEU A 120 11.81 6.61 4.12
CA LEU A 120 10.48 6.15 3.72
C LEU A 120 10.62 4.87 2.89
N PHE A 121 9.93 3.81 3.29
CA PHE A 121 9.78 2.57 2.53
C PHE A 121 8.36 2.49 2.01
N ASP A 122 8.19 2.52 0.69
CA ASP A 122 6.90 2.47 -0.01
C ASP A 122 6.90 1.32 -1.02
N GLN A 123 5.71 0.97 -1.53
CA GLN A 123 5.50 -0.08 -2.54
C GLN A 123 6.01 -1.47 -2.12
N LEU A 124 5.92 -1.79 -0.83
CA LEU A 124 6.32 -3.11 -0.29
C LEU A 124 5.38 -4.26 -0.67
N ASP A 125 4.21 -3.93 -1.21
CA ASP A 125 3.20 -4.84 -1.72
C ASP A 125 3.48 -5.31 -3.16
N LEU A 126 4.38 -4.64 -3.90
CA LEU A 126 4.77 -5.07 -5.24
C LEU A 126 5.45 -6.44 -5.20
N GLY A 127 4.86 -7.41 -5.91
CA GLY A 127 5.37 -8.78 -5.95
C GLY A 127 5.11 -9.57 -4.66
N TRP A 128 4.16 -9.13 -3.82
CA TRP A 128 3.73 -9.89 -2.66
C TRP A 128 3.04 -11.22 -3.08
N ASP A 129 3.61 -12.34 -2.63
CA ASP A 129 3.15 -13.70 -2.95
C ASP A 129 2.67 -14.48 -1.72
N GLU A 130 2.56 -13.81 -0.56
CA GLU A 130 2.16 -14.39 0.73
C GLU A 130 3.01 -15.58 1.22
N THR A 131 4.19 -15.81 0.62
CA THR A 131 5.12 -16.84 1.07
C THR A 131 5.69 -16.52 2.46
N GLU A 132 6.13 -17.55 3.18
CA GLU A 132 6.75 -17.36 4.49
C GLU A 132 8.06 -16.56 4.38
N GLU A 133 8.76 -16.66 3.26
CA GLU A 133 9.92 -15.85 2.91
C GLU A 133 9.55 -14.36 2.81
N SER A 134 8.53 -14.02 2.02
CA SER A 134 8.03 -12.64 1.88
C SER A 134 7.57 -12.06 3.22
N LYS A 135 6.83 -12.84 4.03
CA LYS A 135 6.45 -12.46 5.39
C LYS A 135 7.67 -12.16 6.27
N ARG A 136 8.67 -13.04 6.27
CA ARG A 136 9.91 -12.86 7.06
C ARG A 136 10.69 -11.62 6.63
N LEU A 137 10.68 -11.27 5.34
CA LEU A 137 11.33 -10.05 4.85
C LEU A 137 10.66 -8.80 5.44
N ILE A 138 9.33 -8.69 5.34
CA ILE A 138 8.58 -7.55 5.88
C ILE A 138 8.70 -7.46 7.40
N ILE A 139 8.54 -8.58 8.12
CA ILE A 139 8.75 -8.64 9.58
C ILE A 139 10.16 -8.17 9.93
N GLY A 140 11.16 -8.65 9.20
CA GLY A 140 12.56 -8.27 9.40
C GLY A 140 12.82 -6.77 9.20
N LEU A 141 12.12 -6.13 8.25
CA LEU A 141 12.19 -4.69 8.00
C LEU A 141 11.55 -3.90 9.14
N ILE A 142 10.34 -4.28 9.57
CA ILE A 142 9.60 -3.63 10.67
C ILE A 142 10.44 -3.65 11.96
N LEU A 143 10.98 -4.82 12.33
CA LEU A 143 11.79 -4.96 13.54
C LEU A 143 13.10 -4.17 13.45
N ALA A 144 13.77 -4.21 12.28
CA ALA A 144 14.99 -3.45 12.08
C ALA A 144 14.76 -1.93 12.13
N ALA A 145 13.66 -1.44 11.56
CA ALA A 145 13.26 -0.04 11.60
C ALA A 145 13.07 0.44 13.05
N ARG A 146 12.36 -0.36 13.87
CA ARG A 146 12.15 -0.09 15.30
C ARG A 146 13.49 -0.01 16.05
N ASP A 147 14.39 -0.96 15.81
CA ASP A 147 15.71 -0.98 16.43
C ASP A 147 16.55 0.24 16.06
N VAL A 148 16.62 0.59 14.77
CA VAL A 148 17.36 1.77 14.27
C VAL A 148 16.84 3.06 14.90
N VAL A 149 15.51 3.24 14.96
CA VAL A 149 14.90 4.42 15.57
C VAL A 149 15.22 4.51 17.06
N ARG A 150 15.21 3.36 17.77
CA ARG A 150 15.60 3.30 19.18
C ARG A 150 17.06 3.69 19.38
N GLU A 151 17.97 3.15 18.56
CA GLU A 151 19.41 3.42 18.62
C GLU A 151 19.71 4.90 18.36
N ALA A 152 19.09 5.48 17.33
CA ALA A 152 19.20 6.91 17.06
C ALA A 152 18.70 7.77 18.23
N LYS A 153 17.57 7.38 18.85
CA LYS A 153 17.02 8.08 20.02
C LYS A 153 17.97 8.03 21.23
N LEU A 154 18.62 6.89 21.48
CA LEU A 154 19.62 6.75 22.55
C LEU A 154 20.85 7.66 22.30
N ALA A 155 21.21 7.87 21.04
CA ALA A 155 22.25 8.82 20.63
C ALA A 155 21.76 10.28 20.52
N ASN A 156 20.55 10.60 21.03
CA ASN A 156 19.92 11.92 20.95
C ASN A 156 19.73 12.45 19.52
N LYS A 157 19.59 11.56 18.53
CA LYS A 157 19.32 11.88 17.12
C LYS A 157 17.87 11.62 16.76
N GLN A 158 17.32 12.44 15.85
CA GLN A 158 15.94 12.32 15.38
C GLN A 158 15.88 11.60 14.03
N VAL A 159 16.07 10.27 14.04
CA VAL A 159 15.86 9.42 12.85
C VAL A 159 14.46 8.81 12.91
N ARG A 160 13.74 8.84 11.80
CA ARG A 160 12.42 8.22 11.64
C ARG A 160 12.43 7.32 10.41
N VAL A 161 12.04 6.07 10.62
CA VAL A 161 11.81 5.12 9.53
C VAL A 161 10.31 4.92 9.40
N VAL A 162 9.74 5.28 8.26
CA VAL A 162 8.31 5.15 7.98
C VAL A 162 8.14 4.06 6.94
N ILE A 163 7.27 3.10 7.25
CA ILE A 163 6.96 1.97 6.38
C ILE A 163 5.50 2.11 5.96
N PHE A 164 5.27 2.28 4.67
CA PHE A 164 3.93 2.21 4.08
C PHE A 164 3.64 0.75 3.76
N LEU A 165 2.60 0.22 4.39
CA LEU A 165 2.21 -1.17 4.23
C LEU A 165 0.69 -1.28 4.20
N ARG A 166 0.17 -2.08 3.27
CA ARG A 166 -1.25 -2.39 3.21
C ARG A 166 -1.70 -3.15 4.46
N SER A 167 -2.91 -2.85 4.94
CA SER A 167 -3.46 -3.47 6.16
C SER A 167 -3.66 -4.97 6.01
N ASP A 168 -4.14 -5.43 4.84
CA ASP A 168 -4.34 -6.84 4.54
C ASP A 168 -3.02 -7.64 4.58
N ILE A 169 -1.92 -7.07 4.10
CA ILE A 169 -0.58 -7.67 4.23
C ILE A 169 -0.18 -7.72 5.71
N TYR A 170 -0.30 -6.60 6.44
CA TYR A 170 0.08 -6.54 7.86
C TYR A 170 -0.67 -7.57 8.71
N GLU A 171 -1.95 -7.79 8.43
CA GLU A 171 -2.80 -8.76 9.11
C GLU A 171 -2.26 -10.20 8.98
N THR A 172 -1.70 -10.58 7.83
CA THR A 172 -1.12 -11.92 7.62
C THR A 172 0.18 -12.17 8.41
N LEU A 173 0.87 -11.12 8.83
CA LEU A 173 2.17 -11.24 9.50
C LEU A 173 2.01 -11.78 10.93
N LYS A 174 2.89 -12.70 11.34
CA LYS A 174 2.91 -13.28 12.70
C LYS A 174 4.29 -13.10 13.31
N PHE A 175 4.39 -12.27 14.36
CA PHE A 175 5.63 -12.01 15.07
C PHE A 175 5.34 -11.47 16.48
N GLU A 176 6.32 -11.60 17.37
CA GLU A 176 6.23 -11.07 18.75
C GLU A 176 6.03 -9.55 18.75
N ASP A 177 5.34 -9.02 19.77
CA ASP A 177 5.06 -7.59 19.91
C ASP A 177 4.22 -6.94 18.78
N LYS A 178 3.66 -7.70 17.83
CA LYS A 178 2.80 -7.15 16.75
C LYS A 178 1.73 -6.19 17.26
N ASN A 179 1.06 -6.54 18.37
CA ASN A 179 0.03 -5.69 18.97
C ASN A 179 0.59 -4.39 19.56
N LYS A 180 1.81 -4.42 20.12
CA LYS A 180 2.46 -3.21 20.64
C LYS A 180 2.84 -2.26 19.52
N ILE A 181 3.39 -2.80 18.42
CA ILE A 181 3.73 -2.00 17.23
C ILE A 181 2.46 -1.42 16.61
N TRP A 182 1.40 -2.22 16.48
CA TRP A 182 0.12 -1.75 15.97
C TRP A 182 -0.44 -0.57 16.80
N LEU A 183 -0.45 -0.69 18.12
CA LEU A 183 -1.05 0.33 18.99
C LEU A 183 -0.16 1.56 19.22
N GLY A 184 1.17 1.40 19.24
CA GLY A 184 2.10 2.46 19.62
C GLY A 184 2.85 3.12 18.46
N ASP A 185 3.10 2.38 17.38
CA ASP A 185 4.04 2.77 16.32
C ASP A 185 3.40 2.73 14.91
N SER A 186 2.07 2.65 14.82
CA SER A 186 1.36 2.58 13.54
C SER A 186 0.23 3.61 13.43
N VAL A 187 -0.09 4.01 12.20
CA VAL A 187 -1.23 4.89 11.88
C VAL A 187 -2.04 4.22 10.76
N LYS A 188 -3.25 3.75 11.08
CA LYS A 188 -4.20 3.23 10.08
C LYS A 188 -4.79 4.40 9.30
N LEU A 189 -4.54 4.44 8.00
CA LEU A 189 -5.16 5.42 7.09
C LEU A 189 -6.56 4.92 6.72
N GLN A 190 -7.58 5.71 7.06
CA GLN A 190 -8.97 5.41 6.73
C GLN A 190 -9.63 6.64 6.10
N TRP A 191 -10.42 6.42 5.06
CA TRP A 191 -11.18 7.46 4.39
C TRP A 191 -12.65 7.34 4.72
N ASP A 192 -13.28 8.50 4.93
CA ASP A 192 -14.71 8.65 5.11
C ASP A 192 -15.19 9.75 4.16
N GLU A 193 -16.51 9.91 4.05
CA GLU A 193 -17.13 10.91 3.15
C GLU A 193 -16.60 12.32 3.42
N TRP A 194 -16.36 12.67 4.69
CA TRP A 194 -15.89 14.01 5.06
C TRP A 194 -14.44 14.26 4.62
N ARG A 195 -13.53 13.32 4.86
CA ARG A 195 -12.13 13.39 4.41
C ARG A 195 -12.05 13.42 2.89
N LEU A 196 -12.90 12.66 2.20
CA LEU A 196 -12.99 12.70 0.74
C LEU A 196 -13.51 14.06 0.24
N LYS A 197 -14.52 14.65 0.90
CA LYS A 197 -14.97 16.01 0.58
C LYS A 197 -13.82 17.01 0.73
N GLN A 198 -13.03 16.93 1.80
CA GLN A 198 -11.87 17.81 2.01
C GLN A 198 -10.81 17.62 0.93
N LEU A 199 -10.51 16.37 0.55
CA LEU A 199 -9.59 16.06 -0.53
C LEU A 199 -10.02 16.71 -1.85
N ILE A 200 -11.28 16.52 -2.23
CA ILE A 200 -11.80 17.09 -3.47
C ILE A 200 -11.87 18.62 -3.39
N SER A 201 -12.26 19.19 -2.24
CA SER A 201 -12.28 20.64 -2.04
C SER A 201 -10.90 21.26 -2.26
N LYS A 202 -9.82 20.66 -1.72
CA LYS A 202 -8.44 21.11 -1.97
C LYS A 202 -8.05 21.05 -3.45
N ARG A 203 -8.55 20.04 -4.18
CA ARG A 203 -8.31 19.94 -5.63
C ARG A 203 -9.09 20.99 -6.42
N ILE A 204 -10.33 21.28 -6.03
CA ILE A 204 -11.14 22.35 -6.62
C ILE A 204 -10.44 23.69 -6.38
N GLU A 205 -10.01 23.97 -5.15
CA GLU A 205 -9.27 25.18 -4.80
C GLU A 205 -8.01 25.33 -5.68
N ALA A 206 -7.22 24.27 -5.80
CA ALA A 206 -5.98 24.30 -6.58
C ALA A 206 -6.19 24.41 -8.10
N SER A 207 -7.34 24.00 -8.64
CA SER A 207 -7.59 23.96 -10.08
C SER A 207 -8.48 25.08 -10.60
N ALA A 208 -9.51 25.46 -9.85
CA ALA A 208 -10.53 26.42 -10.26
C ALA A 208 -10.72 27.58 -9.26
N GLY A 209 -10.05 27.55 -8.09
CA GLY A 209 -10.10 28.65 -7.12
C GLY A 209 -11.45 28.81 -6.39
N GLY A 210 -12.08 27.70 -5.97
CA GLY A 210 -13.39 27.73 -5.30
C GLY A 210 -13.63 26.60 -4.29
N ALA A 211 -14.85 26.52 -3.78
CA ALA A 211 -15.30 25.48 -2.86
C ALA A 211 -16.10 24.38 -3.57
N TRP A 212 -16.35 23.27 -2.86
CA TRP A 212 -17.19 22.17 -3.34
C TRP A 212 -18.55 22.65 -3.85
N GLU A 213 -19.17 23.57 -3.12
CA GLU A 213 -20.49 24.15 -3.39
C GLU A 213 -20.52 25.05 -4.64
N ASN A 214 -19.36 25.46 -5.17
CA ASN A 214 -19.27 26.16 -6.44
C ASN A 214 -19.24 25.21 -7.64
N VAL A 215 -18.95 23.93 -7.42
CA VAL A 215 -18.78 22.93 -8.48
C VAL A 215 -19.95 21.95 -8.53
N PHE A 216 -20.54 21.60 -7.38
CA PHE A 216 -21.62 20.63 -7.27
C PHE A 216 -22.93 21.31 -6.85
N THR A 217 -24.06 20.95 -7.46
CA THR A 217 -25.36 21.58 -7.16
C THR A 217 -25.84 21.30 -5.74
N GLY A 218 -25.39 20.20 -5.13
CA GLY A 218 -25.81 19.79 -3.78
C GLY A 218 -27.21 19.17 -3.73
N GLU A 219 -27.84 18.95 -4.89
CA GLU A 219 -29.13 18.30 -5.00
C GLU A 219 -29.06 16.85 -4.49
N LYS A 220 -30.20 16.32 -4.01
CA LYS A 220 -30.25 14.91 -3.61
C LYS A 220 -30.43 14.03 -4.84
N LEU A 221 -29.73 12.89 -4.85
CA LEU A 221 -29.89 11.82 -5.82
C LEU A 221 -30.62 10.67 -5.10
N GLY A 222 -31.94 10.65 -5.26
CA GLY A 222 -32.83 9.88 -4.39
C GLY A 222 -32.73 10.35 -2.94
N ASN A 223 -32.31 9.46 -2.04
CA ASN A 223 -32.12 9.77 -0.61
C ASN A 223 -30.68 10.16 -0.26
N LEU A 224 -29.75 10.15 -1.22
CA LEU A 224 -28.34 10.40 -1.00
C LEU A 224 -27.96 11.83 -1.40
N SER A 225 -26.94 12.40 -0.76
CA SER A 225 -26.25 13.57 -1.29
C SER A 225 -25.37 13.15 -2.47
N GLN A 226 -25.04 14.09 -3.36
CA GLN A 226 -24.08 13.84 -4.45
C GLN A 226 -22.74 13.29 -3.92
N LEU A 227 -22.22 13.87 -2.82
CA LEU A 227 -21.00 13.40 -2.17
C LEU A 227 -21.10 11.92 -1.79
N ARG A 228 -22.18 11.54 -1.10
CA ARG A 228 -22.37 10.17 -0.62
C ARG A 228 -22.57 9.20 -1.78
N TYR A 229 -23.37 9.58 -2.78
CA TYR A 229 -23.58 8.76 -3.98
C TYR A 229 -22.25 8.43 -4.66
N ILE A 230 -21.40 9.45 -4.89
CA ILE A 230 -20.09 9.26 -5.51
C ILE A 230 -19.18 8.42 -4.61
N ALA A 231 -19.13 8.72 -3.31
CA ALA A 231 -18.30 8.01 -2.34
C ALA A 231 -18.61 6.51 -2.24
N GLU A 232 -19.89 6.13 -2.33
CA GLU A 232 -20.33 4.73 -2.37
C GLU A 232 -19.89 4.04 -3.68
N LYS A 233 -19.94 4.73 -4.83
CA LYS A 233 -19.43 4.19 -6.11
C LYS A 233 -17.92 4.01 -6.12
N THR A 234 -17.18 4.84 -5.38
CA THR A 234 -15.72 4.84 -5.40
C THR A 234 -15.10 4.00 -4.28
N MET A 235 -15.90 3.22 -3.54
CA MET A 235 -15.44 2.40 -2.40
C MET A 235 -14.65 3.21 -1.35
N LEU A 236 -15.00 4.49 -1.17
CA LEU A 236 -14.25 5.47 -0.35
C LEU A 236 -12.77 5.64 -0.75
N ARG A 237 -12.36 5.23 -1.96
CA ARG A 237 -10.99 5.33 -2.44
C ARG A 237 -10.73 6.76 -2.98
N PRO A 238 -9.72 7.48 -2.45
CA PRO A 238 -9.38 8.84 -2.87
C PRO A 238 -9.14 9.01 -4.36
N ARG A 239 -8.40 8.07 -4.97
CA ARG A 239 -8.04 8.12 -6.40
C ARG A 239 -9.28 8.00 -7.26
N ASP A 240 -10.14 7.05 -6.93
CA ASP A 240 -11.36 6.79 -7.68
C ASP A 240 -12.38 7.91 -7.49
N MET A 241 -12.44 8.53 -6.29
CA MET A 241 -13.22 9.75 -6.04
C MET A 241 -12.79 10.89 -6.97
N ILE A 242 -11.48 11.11 -7.11
CA ILE A 242 -10.93 12.14 -8.01
C ILE A 242 -11.30 11.82 -9.47
N GLN A 243 -11.14 10.56 -9.88
CA GLN A 243 -11.43 10.14 -11.24
C GLN A 243 -12.92 10.28 -11.57
N PHE A 244 -13.81 9.87 -10.66
CA PHE A 244 -15.25 10.04 -10.82
C PHE A 244 -15.61 11.53 -10.98
N CYS A 245 -15.10 12.40 -10.10
CA CYS A 245 -15.37 13.84 -10.18
C CYS A 245 -14.86 14.44 -11.50
N THR A 246 -13.76 13.91 -12.04
CA THR A 246 -13.21 14.32 -13.34
C THR A 246 -14.17 13.97 -14.47
N TYR A 247 -14.69 12.74 -14.50
CA TYR A 247 -15.70 12.34 -15.50
C TYR A 247 -17.00 13.14 -15.36
N ALA A 248 -17.50 13.34 -14.14
CA ALA A 248 -18.70 14.13 -13.89
C ALA A 248 -18.53 15.59 -14.37
N ARG A 249 -17.34 16.18 -14.19
CA ARG A 249 -17.01 17.50 -14.73
C ARG A 249 -17.01 17.52 -16.26
N GLU A 250 -16.37 16.55 -16.90
CA GLU A 250 -16.31 16.46 -18.37
C GLU A 250 -17.71 16.33 -18.98
N ILE A 251 -18.59 15.58 -18.32
CA ILE A 251 -19.98 15.44 -18.75
C ILE A 251 -20.76 16.73 -18.54
N ALA A 252 -20.63 17.38 -17.38
CA ALA A 252 -21.28 18.66 -17.14
C ALA A 252 -20.89 19.70 -18.22
N LEU A 253 -19.60 19.77 -18.57
CA LEU A 253 -19.11 20.63 -19.65
C LEU A 253 -19.69 20.26 -21.02
N ARG A 254 -19.78 18.96 -21.34
CA ARG A 254 -20.39 18.48 -22.60
C ARG A 254 -21.88 18.81 -22.70
N LEU A 255 -22.58 18.89 -21.56
CA LEU A 255 -23.99 19.27 -21.45
C LEU A 255 -24.18 20.79 -21.29
N ASP A 256 -23.12 21.59 -21.50
CA ASP A 256 -23.10 23.05 -21.33
C ASP A 256 -23.58 23.53 -19.94
N LYS A 257 -23.25 22.77 -18.88
CA LYS A 257 -23.59 23.08 -17.49
C LYS A 257 -22.43 23.74 -16.77
N ASN A 258 -22.75 24.75 -15.95
CA ASN A 258 -21.78 25.45 -15.10
C ASN A 258 -21.45 24.70 -13.80
N MET A 259 -22.31 23.76 -13.39
CA MET A 259 -22.16 22.97 -12.17
C MET A 259 -22.46 21.50 -12.47
N ILE A 260 -21.85 20.61 -11.70
CA ILE A 260 -22.10 19.16 -11.73
C ILE A 260 -23.41 18.89 -11.00
N ASP A 261 -24.43 18.55 -11.78
CA ASP A 261 -25.76 18.17 -11.31
C ASP A 261 -25.97 16.65 -11.33
N ASN A 262 -27.17 16.20 -10.97
CA ASN A 262 -27.48 14.78 -10.89
C ASN A 262 -27.37 14.08 -12.25
N GLU A 263 -27.83 14.68 -13.35
CA GLU A 263 -27.70 14.08 -14.69
C GLU A 263 -26.23 13.88 -15.07
N SER A 264 -25.37 14.85 -14.75
CA SER A 264 -23.92 14.72 -14.99
C SER A 264 -23.29 13.58 -14.19
N ILE A 265 -23.72 13.38 -12.94
CA ILE A 265 -23.26 12.28 -12.08
C ILE A 265 -23.73 10.92 -12.58
N ILE A 266 -24.99 10.81 -12.99
CA ILE A 266 -25.59 9.57 -13.50
C ILE A 266 -24.89 9.16 -14.79
N GLU A 267 -24.72 10.09 -15.73
CA GLU A 267 -24.00 9.80 -16.97
C GLU A 267 -22.52 9.46 -16.71
N ALA A 268 -21.89 10.00 -15.66
CA ALA A 268 -20.51 9.67 -15.28
C ALA A 268 -20.33 8.22 -14.81
N CYS A 269 -21.40 7.57 -14.35
CA CYS A 269 -21.34 6.17 -13.95
C CYS A 269 -20.89 5.25 -15.10
N GLN A 270 -21.21 5.58 -16.36
CA GLN A 270 -20.81 4.78 -17.52
C GLN A 270 -19.28 4.76 -17.73
N PRO A 271 -18.59 5.89 -18.02
CA PRO A 271 -17.15 5.90 -18.18
C PRO A 271 -16.41 5.52 -16.89
N PHE A 272 -16.98 5.82 -15.72
CA PHE A 272 -16.41 5.39 -14.45
C PHE A 272 -16.44 3.86 -14.28
N SER A 273 -17.51 3.19 -14.75
CA SER A 273 -17.61 1.73 -14.70
C SER A 273 -16.54 1.05 -15.55
N ASP A 274 -16.25 1.62 -16.73
CA ASP A 274 -15.17 1.16 -17.59
C ASP A 274 -13.79 1.34 -16.94
N TYR A 275 -13.58 2.48 -16.28
CA TYR A 275 -12.38 2.74 -15.48
C TYR A 275 -12.24 1.72 -14.35
N MET A 276 -13.29 1.50 -13.56
CA MET A 276 -13.26 0.57 -12.43
C MET A 276 -12.97 -0.87 -12.86
N ARG A 277 -13.51 -1.31 -14.00
CA ARG A 277 -13.17 -2.61 -14.56
C ARG A 277 -11.67 -2.73 -14.84
N ARG A 278 -11.06 -1.71 -15.45
CA ARG A 278 -9.62 -1.71 -15.76
C ARG A 278 -8.77 -1.70 -14.49
N GLU A 279 -9.11 -0.87 -13.51
CA GLU A 279 -8.40 -0.84 -12.22
C GLU A 279 -8.49 -2.19 -11.51
N ILE A 280 -9.67 -2.83 -11.48
CA ILE A 280 -9.83 -4.18 -10.89
C ILE A 280 -8.97 -5.20 -11.63
N GLN A 281 -8.96 -5.17 -12.97
CA GLN A 281 -8.15 -6.07 -13.76
C GLN A 281 -6.66 -5.86 -13.48
N ASP A 282 -6.18 -4.62 -13.41
CA ASP A 282 -4.77 -4.32 -13.17
C ASP A 282 -4.34 -4.69 -11.73
N GLU A 283 -5.11 -4.28 -10.73
CA GLU A 283 -4.79 -4.54 -9.31
C GLU A 283 -4.90 -6.02 -8.94
N CYS A 284 -5.86 -6.75 -9.51
CA CYS A 284 -6.20 -8.09 -9.03
C CYS A 284 -5.56 -9.20 -9.85
N LYS A 285 -5.07 -8.97 -11.07
CA LYS A 285 -4.61 -10.06 -11.96
C LYS A 285 -3.47 -10.90 -11.37
N ALA A 286 -2.61 -10.30 -10.56
CA ALA A 286 -1.52 -11.03 -9.89
C ALA A 286 -2.04 -11.98 -8.79
N SER A 287 -3.07 -11.58 -8.03
CA SER A 287 -3.61 -12.35 -6.91
C SER A 287 -4.81 -13.23 -7.29
N VAL A 288 -5.55 -12.85 -8.34
CA VAL A 288 -6.72 -13.52 -8.89
C VAL A 288 -6.54 -13.62 -10.42
N PRO A 289 -5.75 -14.59 -10.91
CA PRO A 289 -5.48 -14.73 -12.34
C PRO A 289 -6.72 -14.88 -13.22
N GLU A 290 -7.82 -15.41 -12.67
CA GLU A 290 -9.09 -15.64 -13.36
C GLU A 290 -10.05 -14.43 -13.31
N ILE A 291 -9.60 -13.25 -12.87
CA ILE A 291 -10.48 -12.09 -12.64
C ILE A 291 -11.35 -11.74 -13.86
N ASP A 292 -10.83 -11.85 -15.08
CA ASP A 292 -11.59 -11.61 -16.32
C ASP A 292 -12.74 -12.61 -16.52
N ARG A 293 -12.51 -13.89 -16.20
CA ARG A 293 -13.53 -14.93 -16.26
C ARG A 293 -14.57 -14.73 -15.17
N LEU A 294 -14.17 -14.27 -13.99
CA LEU A 294 -15.08 -13.95 -12.88
C LEU A 294 -15.97 -12.75 -13.19
N LEU A 295 -15.44 -11.69 -13.79
CA LEU A 295 -16.26 -10.57 -14.27
C LEU A 295 -17.24 -11.02 -15.37
N THR A 296 -16.82 -11.96 -16.22
CA THR A 296 -17.72 -12.57 -17.22
C THR A 296 -18.82 -13.39 -16.57
N VAL A 297 -18.54 -14.14 -15.49
CA VAL A 297 -19.57 -14.83 -14.70
C VAL A 297 -20.63 -13.84 -14.19
N LEU A 298 -20.22 -12.71 -13.63
CA LEU A 298 -21.16 -11.69 -13.15
C LEU A 298 -21.99 -11.09 -14.29
N LYS A 299 -21.36 -10.81 -15.42
CA LYS A 299 -22.04 -10.34 -16.64
C LYS A 299 -23.08 -11.34 -17.13
N ASP A 300 -22.75 -12.63 -17.16
CA ASP A 300 -23.65 -13.68 -17.65
C ASP A 300 -24.86 -13.89 -16.73
N ILE A 301 -24.70 -13.68 -15.42
CA ILE A 301 -25.83 -13.65 -14.47
C ILE A 301 -26.72 -12.43 -14.73
N GLY A 302 -26.13 -11.28 -15.09
CA GLY A 302 -26.85 -10.10 -15.58
C GLY A 302 -27.67 -9.35 -14.53
N ALA A 303 -27.45 -9.61 -13.24
CA ALA A 303 -28.18 -8.99 -12.14
C ALA A 303 -27.24 -8.40 -11.10
N GLU A 304 -27.61 -7.25 -10.51
CA GLU A 304 -26.84 -6.66 -9.41
C GLU A 304 -26.96 -7.49 -8.13
N LYS A 305 -28.19 -7.94 -7.80
CA LYS A 305 -28.43 -8.86 -6.69
C LYS A 305 -28.40 -10.29 -7.19
N ILE A 306 -27.53 -11.10 -6.60
CA ILE A 306 -27.33 -12.51 -6.95
C ILE A 306 -27.31 -13.36 -5.68
N THR A 307 -27.43 -14.67 -5.81
CA THR A 307 -27.24 -15.61 -4.69
C THR A 307 -25.90 -16.33 -4.80
N LYS A 308 -25.37 -16.80 -3.66
CA LYS A 308 -24.18 -17.67 -3.65
C LYS A 308 -24.34 -18.87 -4.59
N LYS A 309 -25.51 -19.52 -4.56
CA LYS A 309 -25.82 -20.67 -5.43
C LYS A 309 -25.68 -20.31 -6.91
N GLN A 310 -26.34 -19.23 -7.35
CA GLN A 310 -26.27 -18.79 -8.75
C GLN A 310 -24.82 -18.52 -9.20
N PHE A 311 -24.05 -17.81 -8.37
CA PHE A 311 -22.65 -17.50 -8.68
C PHE A 311 -21.81 -18.78 -8.85
N VAL A 312 -21.89 -19.71 -7.89
CA VAL A 312 -21.12 -20.96 -7.91
C VAL A 312 -21.52 -21.85 -9.10
N GLU A 313 -22.80 -21.89 -9.47
CA GLU A 313 -23.26 -22.61 -10.66
C GLU A 313 -22.70 -22.02 -11.95
N HIS A 314 -22.66 -20.69 -12.09
CA HIS A 314 -22.05 -20.04 -13.26
C HIS A 314 -20.52 -20.21 -13.31
N CYS A 315 -19.85 -20.25 -12.16
CA CYS A 315 -18.43 -20.62 -12.11
C CYS A 315 -18.17 -22.01 -12.70
N LYS A 316 -19.03 -23.00 -12.41
CA LYS A 316 -18.91 -24.35 -13.00
C LYS A 316 -19.07 -24.34 -14.51
N ILE A 317 -20.06 -23.59 -15.03
CA ILE A 317 -20.28 -23.44 -16.48
C ILE A 317 -19.03 -22.86 -17.17
N LYS A 318 -18.33 -21.95 -16.49
CA LYS A 318 -17.10 -21.32 -16.99
C LYS A 318 -15.83 -22.08 -16.67
N ASP A 319 -15.90 -23.31 -16.14
CA ASP A 319 -14.74 -24.14 -15.77
C ASP A 319 -13.81 -23.49 -14.72
N ILE A 320 -14.40 -22.77 -13.75
CA ILE A 320 -13.68 -22.21 -12.60
C ILE A 320 -13.77 -23.24 -11.46
N ALA A 321 -12.63 -23.87 -11.15
CA ALA A 321 -12.56 -25.05 -10.29
C ALA A 321 -13.15 -24.86 -8.89
N ASN A 322 -12.98 -23.67 -8.29
CA ASN A 322 -13.46 -23.41 -6.93
C ASN A 322 -14.24 -22.08 -6.83
N GLY A 323 -15.51 -22.11 -7.22
CA GLY A 323 -16.40 -20.95 -7.17
C GLY A 323 -16.59 -20.36 -5.76
N ASN A 324 -16.48 -21.17 -4.69
CA ASN A 324 -16.56 -20.65 -3.31
C ASN A 324 -15.33 -19.82 -2.95
N VAL A 325 -14.13 -20.31 -3.27
CA VAL A 325 -12.89 -19.55 -3.03
C VAL A 325 -12.88 -18.28 -3.89
N ALA A 326 -13.26 -18.38 -5.16
CA ALA A 326 -13.38 -17.23 -6.04
C ALA A 326 -14.37 -16.18 -5.51
N LEU A 327 -15.53 -16.62 -5.00
CA LEU A 327 -16.48 -15.73 -4.34
C LEU A 327 -15.84 -15.02 -3.13
N GLY A 328 -15.11 -15.76 -2.30
CA GLY A 328 -14.40 -15.20 -1.14
C GLY A 328 -13.40 -14.12 -1.53
N MET A 329 -12.67 -14.32 -2.64
CA MET A 329 -11.77 -13.31 -3.20
C MET A 329 -12.53 -12.05 -3.66
N LEU A 330 -13.63 -12.20 -4.40
CA LEU A 330 -14.44 -11.06 -4.85
C LEU A 330 -15.06 -10.28 -3.69
N VAL A 331 -15.44 -10.96 -2.60
CA VAL A 331 -15.90 -10.31 -1.36
C VAL A 331 -14.77 -9.51 -0.71
N LYS A 332 -13.59 -10.12 -0.54
CA LYS A 332 -12.41 -9.45 0.02
C LYS A 332 -12.02 -8.20 -0.78
N LEU A 333 -12.18 -8.24 -2.10
CA LEU A 333 -11.90 -7.12 -3.00
C LEU A 333 -13.02 -6.07 -3.07
N SER A 334 -14.13 -6.27 -2.33
CA SER A 334 -15.34 -5.44 -2.40
C SER A 334 -16.01 -5.37 -3.77
N ILE A 335 -15.73 -6.33 -4.65
CA ILE A 335 -16.42 -6.49 -5.94
C ILE A 335 -17.83 -7.04 -5.70
N ILE A 336 -17.98 -7.88 -4.67
CA ILE A 336 -19.27 -8.40 -4.19
C ILE A 336 -19.43 -8.03 -2.72
N GLY A 337 -20.58 -7.49 -2.36
CA GLY A 337 -21.01 -7.25 -0.99
C GLY A 337 -21.97 -8.35 -0.52
N VAL A 338 -22.04 -8.56 0.80
CA VAL A 338 -22.95 -9.50 1.42
C VAL A 338 -24.19 -8.76 1.90
N CYS A 339 -25.38 -9.16 1.41
CA CYS A 339 -26.63 -8.55 1.84
C CYS A 339 -27.01 -9.03 3.24
N ARG A 340 -27.13 -8.10 4.18
CA ARG A 340 -27.69 -8.32 5.51
C ARG A 340 -29.07 -7.65 5.60
N ARG A 341 -29.79 -7.90 6.70
CA ARG A 341 -31.20 -7.54 6.90
C ARG A 341 -31.57 -6.08 6.54
N PHE A 342 -30.64 -5.14 6.66
CA PHE A 342 -30.90 -3.71 6.43
C PHE A 342 -29.88 -3.00 5.53
N ARG A 343 -28.82 -3.69 5.11
CA ARG A 343 -27.75 -3.09 4.30
C ARG A 343 -26.94 -4.16 3.57
N THR A 344 -26.26 -3.75 2.52
CA THR A 344 -25.17 -4.53 1.93
C THR A 344 -23.88 -4.13 2.62
N GLU A 345 -23.08 -5.12 3.02
CA GLU A 345 -21.76 -4.90 3.62
C GLU A 345 -20.67 -5.21 2.59
N TYR A 346 -19.76 -4.27 2.40
CA TYR A 346 -18.54 -4.45 1.59
C TYR A 346 -17.29 -4.35 2.48
N CYS A 347 -16.22 -5.04 2.12
CA CYS A 347 -14.98 -5.05 2.92
C CYS A 347 -14.31 -3.67 3.04
N TYR A 348 -14.56 -2.73 2.12
CA TYR A 348 -14.08 -1.35 2.28
C TYR A 348 -14.79 -0.58 3.42
N GLN A 349 -15.94 -1.07 3.88
CA GLN A 349 -16.75 -0.46 4.95
C GLN A 349 -16.58 -1.17 6.29
N VAL A 350 -16.32 -2.48 6.27
CA VAL A 350 -16.29 -3.34 7.46
C VAL A 350 -15.02 -4.19 7.43
N ASP A 351 -14.21 -4.11 8.48
CA ASP A 351 -12.92 -4.80 8.58
C ASP A 351 -13.06 -6.34 8.51
N HIS A 352 -14.22 -6.89 8.91
CA HIS A 352 -14.47 -8.34 8.92
C HIS A 352 -15.85 -8.67 8.35
N ILE A 353 -15.87 -9.24 7.15
CA ILE A 353 -17.05 -9.88 6.56
C ILE A 353 -16.77 -11.38 6.53
N ASP A 354 -17.71 -12.19 7.02
CA ASP A 354 -17.61 -13.65 6.92
C ASP A 354 -17.44 -14.04 5.44
N VAL A 355 -16.30 -14.65 5.15
CA VAL A 355 -15.96 -15.14 3.82
C VAL A 355 -16.69 -16.44 3.48
N SER A 356 -16.79 -16.67 2.18
CA SER A 356 -17.70 -17.56 1.44
C SER A 356 -18.07 -18.91 2.07
N GLU A 357 -17.16 -19.61 2.76
CA GLU A 357 -17.43 -20.96 3.30
C GLU A 357 -18.55 -20.97 4.35
N LYS A 358 -18.74 -19.88 5.09
CA LYS A 358 -19.81 -19.76 6.10
C LYS A 358 -21.15 -19.27 5.55
N LEU A 359 -21.19 -18.81 4.30
CA LEU A 359 -22.40 -18.25 3.72
C LEU A 359 -23.32 -19.37 3.21
N GLU A 360 -24.61 -19.29 3.55
CA GLU A 360 -25.62 -20.22 3.05
C GLU A 360 -25.77 -20.11 1.51
N PRO A 361 -26.17 -21.18 0.79
CA PRO A 361 -26.39 -21.12 -0.65
C PRO A 361 -27.41 -20.05 -1.09
N THR A 362 -28.39 -19.77 -0.24
CA THR A 362 -29.45 -18.76 -0.43
C THR A 362 -29.01 -17.35 -0.03
N GLN A 363 -27.80 -17.17 0.51
CA GLN A 363 -27.28 -15.87 0.89
C GLN A 363 -27.32 -14.91 -0.30
N GLU A 364 -28.04 -13.80 -0.12
CA GLU A 364 -28.07 -12.71 -1.09
C GLU A 364 -26.75 -11.94 -1.07
N LEU A 365 -26.30 -11.60 -2.26
CA LEU A 365 -25.06 -10.91 -2.56
C LEU A 365 -25.36 -9.75 -3.50
N MET A 366 -24.51 -8.74 -3.49
CA MET A 366 -24.67 -7.55 -4.33
C MET A 366 -23.36 -7.27 -5.08
N VAL A 367 -23.38 -7.31 -6.40
CA VAL A 367 -22.28 -6.82 -7.21
C VAL A 367 -22.10 -5.32 -6.98
N HIS A 368 -20.87 -4.86 -6.82
CA HIS A 368 -20.61 -3.46 -6.49
C HIS A 368 -21.22 -2.53 -7.56
N PRO A 369 -21.98 -1.49 -7.18
CA PRO A 369 -22.71 -0.65 -8.13
C PRO A 369 -21.83 0.15 -9.10
N SER A 370 -20.51 0.18 -8.89
CA SER A 370 -19.55 0.75 -9.83
C SER A 370 -19.34 -0.11 -11.08
N LEU A 371 -19.71 -1.38 -11.05
CA LEU A 371 -19.58 -2.30 -12.20
C LEU A 371 -20.88 -2.49 -12.99
N ARG A 372 -21.98 -1.87 -12.55
CA ARG A 372 -23.31 -2.03 -13.14
C ARG A 372 -23.31 -1.82 -14.65
N HIS A 373 -22.76 -0.69 -15.10
CA HIS A 373 -22.84 -0.26 -16.49
C HIS A 373 -21.99 -1.14 -17.41
N ILE A 374 -20.72 -1.39 -17.06
CA ILE A 374 -19.83 -2.19 -17.90
C ILE A 374 -20.20 -3.67 -17.96
N LEU A 375 -20.86 -4.19 -16.91
CA LEU A 375 -21.35 -5.56 -16.86
C LEU A 375 -22.82 -5.70 -17.32
N GLY A 376 -23.51 -4.60 -17.63
CA GLY A 376 -24.90 -4.62 -18.09
C GLY A 376 -25.89 -5.18 -17.06
N LEU A 377 -25.66 -4.92 -15.77
CA LEU A 377 -26.45 -5.53 -14.69
C LEU A 377 -27.80 -4.82 -14.49
N VAL A 378 -28.84 -5.63 -14.33
CA VAL A 378 -30.19 -5.15 -14.04
C VAL A 378 -30.36 -4.98 -12.52
N ASN A 379 -30.86 -3.82 -12.10
CA ASN A 379 -31.24 -3.56 -10.72
C ASN A 379 -32.67 -4.12 -10.47
N PRO A 380 -32.88 -5.01 -9.47
CA PRO A 380 -34.19 -5.59 -9.17
C PRO A 380 -35.26 -4.58 -8.74
N SER A 381 -34.88 -3.36 -8.36
CA SER A 381 -35.81 -2.36 -7.79
C SER A 381 -36.53 -1.47 -8.82
N GLY A 382 -36.43 -1.77 -10.12
CA GLY A 382 -37.35 -1.22 -11.14
C GLY A 382 -37.30 0.29 -11.37
N SER A 383 -36.47 1.05 -10.65
CA SER A 383 -36.18 2.45 -10.98
C SER A 383 -35.24 2.49 -12.19
N GLN A 384 -35.80 2.65 -13.38
CA GLN A 384 -35.08 3.13 -14.58
C GLN A 384 -34.61 4.60 -14.43
N LYS A 385 -34.42 5.08 -13.20
CA LYS A 385 -33.96 6.42 -12.86
C LYS A 385 -32.95 6.31 -11.72
N ASP A 386 -31.75 5.85 -12.03
CA ASP A 386 -30.55 5.95 -11.18
C ASP A 386 -29.31 6.05 -12.04
#